data_AF-H7EPW7-F1
#
_entry.id   AF-H7EPW7-F1
#
_cell.length_a   1.000
_cell.length_b   1.000
_cell.length_c   1.000
_cell.angle_alpha   90.00
_cell.angle_beta   90.00
_cell.angle_gamma   90.00
#
_symmetry.space_group_name_H-M   'P 1'
#
loop_
_entity.id
_entity.type
_entity.pdbx_description
1 polymer ?
#
loop_
_entity_poly.entity_id
_entity_poly.type
_entity_poly.pdbx_seq_one_letter_code
_entity_poly.pdbx_strand_id
1 'polypeptide(L)'
;MKDASIFLCMLFLHIVDDFKMQGILASFKQKSWWVENSPEELYKYDWIISLVMHCISWSFCIMFPIMVWYRFAIPLWFLFVFVINVVIHCIIDHLKANSQKINLVADQLCHIIQIIFTFTVFLLLR
;
A
#
# COMPACT_ATOMS: atom_id res chain seq x y z
N MET A 1 0.87 -23.06 -2.09
CA MET A 1 0.16 -22.43 -3.23
C MET A 1 1.04 -22.50 -4.46
N LYS A 2 0.47 -22.64 -5.67
CA LYS A 2 1.23 -22.47 -6.91
C LYS A 2 1.53 -20.99 -7.15
N ASP A 3 2.63 -20.71 -7.83
CA ASP A 3 3.17 -19.35 -8.04
C ASP A 3 2.17 -18.41 -8.68
N ALA A 4 1.50 -18.87 -9.74
CA ALA A 4 0.44 -18.11 -10.40
C ALA A 4 -0.71 -17.76 -9.45
N SER A 5 -1.08 -18.67 -8.54
CA SER A 5 -2.12 -18.40 -7.54
C SER A 5 -1.70 -17.32 -6.54
N ILE A 6 -0.43 -17.31 -6.13
CA ILE A 6 0.10 -16.27 -5.23
C ILE A 6 -0.01 -14.91 -5.92
N PHE A 7 0.51 -14.79 -7.14
CA PHE A 7 0.47 -13.55 -7.90
C PHE A 7 -0.97 -13.04 -8.12
N LEU A 8 -1.89 -13.93 -8.53
CA LEU A 8 -3.30 -13.57 -8.69
C LEU A 8 -3.94 -13.12 -7.38
N CYS A 9 -3.60 -13.76 -6.25
CA CYS A 9 -4.05 -13.30 -4.93
C CYS A 9 -3.48 -11.93 -4.56
N MET A 10 -2.22 -11.63 -4.88
CA MET A 10 -1.63 -10.30 -4.61
C MET A 10 -2.38 -9.21 -5.38
N LEU A 11 -2.66 -9.44 -6.68
CA LEU A 11 -3.45 -8.52 -7.51
C LEU A 11 -4.88 -8.36 -6.98
N PHE A 12 -5.53 -9.47 -6.60
CA PHE A 12 -6.88 -9.43 -6.06
C PHE A 12 -6.94 -8.65 -4.74
N LEU A 13 -6.00 -8.88 -3.83
CA LEU A 13 -5.93 -8.18 -2.55
C LEU A 13 -5.59 -6.70 -2.70
N HIS A 14 -4.79 -6.33 -3.70
CA HIS A 14 -4.61 -4.93 -4.08
C HIS A 14 -5.94 -4.26 -4.45
N ILE A 15 -6.76 -4.90 -5.29
CA ILE A 15 -8.07 -4.37 -5.69
C ILE A 15 -9.01 -4.27 -4.48
N VAL A 16 -9.04 -5.31 -3.64
CA VAL A 16 -9.88 -5.34 -2.44
C VAL A 16 -9.49 -4.23 -1.46
N ASP A 17 -8.20 -4.09 -1.16
CA ASP A 17 -7.76 -3.08 -0.21
C ASP A 17 -8.01 -1.66 -0.74
N ASP A 18 -7.55 -1.39 -1.97
CA ASP A 18 -7.54 -0.04 -2.53
C ASP A 18 -8.93 0.48 -2.92
N PHE A 19 -9.87 -0.40 -3.29
CA PHE A 19 -11.21 0.02 -3.73
C PHE A 19 -12.34 -0.35 -2.77
N LYS A 20 -12.11 -1.25 -1.78
CA LYS A 20 -13.18 -1.70 -0.87
C LYS A 20 -12.87 -1.47 0.60
N MET A 21 -11.63 -1.65 1.05
CA MET A 21 -11.32 -1.64 2.49
C MET A 21 -10.86 -0.28 3.03
N GLN A 22 -10.60 0.72 2.19
CA GLN A 22 -10.04 2.00 2.65
C GLN A 22 -10.90 2.71 3.71
N GLY A 23 -12.24 2.64 3.63
CA GLY A 23 -13.14 3.27 4.60
C GLY A 23 -12.80 4.73 4.89
N ILE A 24 -12.70 5.10 6.17
CA ILE A 24 -12.36 6.47 6.59
C ILE A 24 -10.90 6.87 6.27
N LEU A 25 -9.99 5.89 6.13
CA LEU A 25 -8.60 6.17 5.77
C LEU A 25 -8.47 6.75 4.36
N ALA A 26 -9.42 6.45 3.46
CA ALA A 26 -9.48 7.08 2.13
C ALA A 26 -9.56 8.61 2.22
N SER A 27 -10.32 9.10 3.21
CA SER A 27 -10.47 10.52 3.49
C SER A 27 -9.31 11.05 4.33
N PHE A 28 -8.94 10.35 5.40
CA PHE A 28 -7.94 10.85 6.35
C PHE A 28 -6.52 10.91 5.77
N LYS A 29 -6.19 10.12 4.74
CA LYS A 29 -4.90 10.26 4.03
C LYS A 29 -4.78 11.57 3.23
N GLN A 30 -5.87 12.30 3.06
CA GLN A 30 -5.93 13.55 2.30
C GLN A 30 -5.82 14.75 3.23
N LYS A 31 -4.85 15.62 2.99
CA LYS A 31 -4.64 16.87 3.74
C LYS A 31 -5.86 17.79 3.69
N SER A 32 -6.56 17.82 2.56
CA SER A 32 -7.78 18.63 2.38
C SER A 32 -8.87 18.27 3.38
N TRP A 33 -9.04 16.97 3.69
CA TRP A 33 -10.05 16.51 4.63
C TRP A 33 -9.84 17.11 6.03
N TRP A 34 -8.59 17.15 6.49
CA TRP A 34 -8.24 17.72 7.81
C TRP A 34 -8.41 19.24 7.84
N VAL A 35 -8.04 19.94 6.77
CA VAL A 35 -8.27 21.40 6.66
C VAL A 35 -9.77 21.73 6.74
N GLU A 36 -10.62 20.88 6.21
CA GLU A 36 -12.08 21.09 6.20
C GLU A 36 -12.76 20.65 7.50
N ASN A 37 -12.35 19.53 8.09
CA ASN A 37 -13.08 18.88 9.20
C ASN A 37 -12.41 19.04 10.58
N SER A 38 -11.14 19.44 10.63
CA SER A 38 -10.36 19.62 11.87
C SER A 38 -9.29 20.70 11.66
N PRO A 39 -9.71 21.97 11.47
CA PRO A 39 -8.85 23.07 11.04
C PRO A 39 -7.86 23.55 12.12
N GLU A 40 -7.92 23.01 13.33
CA GLU A 40 -7.03 23.38 14.43
C GLU A 40 -5.56 23.06 14.09
N GLU A 41 -4.64 23.96 14.46
CA GLU A 41 -3.20 23.80 14.15
C GLU A 41 -2.62 22.49 14.73
N LEU A 42 -3.23 21.97 15.80
CA LEU A 42 -2.87 20.68 16.41
C LEU A 42 -2.97 19.52 15.41
N TYR A 43 -3.98 19.51 14.52
CA TYR A 43 -4.31 18.37 13.65
C TYR A 43 -3.79 18.51 12.21
N LYS A 44 -3.09 19.61 11.92
CA LYS A 44 -2.59 19.97 10.57
C LYS A 44 -1.75 18.88 9.89
N TYR A 45 -1.10 18.02 10.66
CA TYR A 45 -0.22 16.96 10.17
C TYR A 45 -0.76 15.54 10.35
N ASP A 46 -1.98 15.37 10.87
CA ASP A 46 -2.57 14.05 11.16
C ASP A 46 -2.85 13.23 9.89
N TRP A 47 -2.97 13.91 8.75
CA TRP A 47 -3.04 13.25 7.44
C TRP A 47 -1.78 12.42 7.13
N ILE A 48 -0.61 12.79 7.67
CA ILE A 48 0.65 12.08 7.43
C ILE A 48 0.59 10.69 8.05
N ILE A 49 0.20 10.58 9.33
CA ILE A 49 0.12 9.28 9.99
C ILE A 49 -1.01 8.44 9.39
N SER A 50 -2.11 9.07 9.00
CA SER A 50 -3.22 8.39 8.33
C SER A 50 -2.81 7.81 6.96
N LEU A 51 -2.03 8.58 6.19
CA LEU A 51 -1.41 8.11 4.95
C LEU A 51 -0.50 6.92 5.22
N VAL A 52 0.42 7.01 6.20
CA VAL A 52 1.34 5.91 6.55
C VAL A 52 0.57 4.64 6.95
N MET A 53 -0.47 4.77 7.78
CA MET A 53 -1.30 3.63 8.19
C MET A 53 -2.01 2.98 7.00
N HIS A 54 -2.50 3.78 6.05
CA HIS A 54 -3.05 3.26 4.80
C HIS A 54 -2.00 2.49 3.99
N CYS A 55 -0.78 3.05 3.83
CA CYS A 55 0.29 2.37 3.09
C CYS A 55 0.72 1.05 3.74
N ILE A 56 0.75 0.99 5.07
CA ILE A 56 1.04 -0.22 5.85
C ILE A 56 -0.04 -1.27 5.60
N SER A 57 -1.33 -0.89 5.68
CA SER A 57 -2.45 -1.78 5.39
C SER A 57 -2.35 -2.37 3.99
N TRP A 58 -2.16 -1.50 2.99
CA TRP A 58 -2.07 -1.92 1.59
C TRP A 58 -0.89 -2.87 1.34
N SER A 59 0.30 -2.49 1.82
CA SER A 59 1.52 -3.31 1.68
C SER A 59 1.37 -4.67 2.36
N PHE A 60 0.67 -4.71 3.50
CA PHE A 60 0.37 -5.96 4.21
C PHE A 60 -0.57 -6.83 3.37
N CYS A 61 -1.65 -6.27 2.84
CA CYS A 61 -2.60 -6.98 2.00
C CYS A 61 -1.94 -7.60 0.77
N ILE A 62 -1.13 -6.84 0.02
CA ILE A 62 -0.48 -7.40 -1.18
C ILE A 62 0.61 -8.44 -0.85
N MET A 63 1.24 -8.38 0.32
CA MET A 63 2.27 -9.36 0.72
C MET A 63 1.71 -10.54 1.53
N PHE A 64 0.45 -10.49 1.95
CA PHE A 64 -0.21 -11.55 2.73
C PHE A 64 -0.16 -12.94 2.06
N PRO A 65 -0.38 -13.10 0.73
CA PRO A 65 -0.25 -14.42 0.09
C PRO A 65 1.14 -15.04 0.22
N ILE A 66 2.19 -14.21 0.21
CA ILE A 66 3.57 -14.67 0.42
C ILE A 66 3.77 -15.10 1.87
N MET A 67 3.23 -14.36 2.86
CA MET A 67 3.27 -14.78 4.27
C MET A 67 2.60 -16.14 4.48
N VAL A 68 1.44 -16.37 3.86
CA VAL A 68 0.73 -17.66 3.92
C VAL A 68 1.56 -18.77 3.28
N TRP A 69 2.25 -18.50 2.16
CA TRP A 69 3.17 -19.45 1.55
C TRP A 69 4.29 -19.88 2.52
N TYR A 70 4.87 -18.92 3.25
CA TYR A 70 5.88 -19.16 4.30
C TYR A 70 5.30 -19.75 5.59
N ARG A 71 3.99 -20.02 5.68
CA ARG A 71 3.30 -20.42 6.91
C ARG A 71 3.61 -19.48 8.08
N PHE A 72 3.70 -18.18 7.79
CA PHE A 72 4.04 -17.11 8.73
C PHE A 72 5.47 -17.16 9.31
N ALA A 73 6.31 -18.12 8.89
CA ALA A 73 7.74 -18.14 9.19
C ALA A 73 8.52 -17.31 8.15
N ILE A 74 8.33 -15.99 8.19
CA ILE A 74 8.85 -15.07 7.16
C ILE A 74 10.36 -14.83 7.29
N PRO A 75 11.11 -14.81 6.18
CA PRO A 75 12.54 -14.49 6.17
C PRO A 75 12.78 -12.97 6.33
N LEU A 76 13.97 -12.57 6.76
CA LEU A 76 14.31 -11.16 7.00
C LEU A 76 14.15 -10.28 5.75
N TRP A 77 14.43 -10.81 4.55
CA TRP A 77 14.26 -10.06 3.30
C TRP A 77 12.81 -9.61 3.10
N PHE A 78 11.83 -10.38 3.59
CA PHE A 78 10.41 -10.03 3.50
C PHE A 78 10.13 -8.70 4.20
N LEU A 79 10.69 -8.51 5.40
CA LEU A 79 10.54 -7.26 6.17
C LEU A 79 11.15 -6.07 5.44
N PHE A 80 12.29 -6.27 4.78
CA PHE A 80 12.93 -5.22 3.99
C PHE A 80 12.07 -4.80 2.78
N VAL A 81 11.56 -5.78 2.03
CA VAL A 81 10.66 -5.53 0.90
C VAL A 81 9.34 -4.90 1.36
N PHE A 82 8.83 -5.29 2.53
CA PHE A 82 7.64 -4.69 3.13
C PHE A 82 7.84 -3.19 3.41
N VAL A 83 8.93 -2.82 4.08
CA VAL A 83 9.25 -1.41 4.35
C VAL A 83 9.39 -0.60 3.05
N ILE A 84 10.07 -1.17 2.03
CA ILE A 84 10.18 -0.52 0.72
C ILE A 84 8.80 -0.30 0.10
N ASN A 85 7.91 -1.30 0.13
CA ASN A 85 6.56 -1.16 -0.40
C ASN A 85 5.79 -0.05 0.31
N VAL A 86 5.86 0.03 1.64
CA VAL A 86 5.20 1.07 2.43
C VAL A 86 5.70 2.46 2.01
N VAL A 87 7.02 2.63 1.91
CA VAL A 87 7.63 3.93 1.55
C VAL A 87 7.23 4.35 0.14
N ILE A 88 7.37 3.45 -0.85
CA ILE A 88 7.01 3.75 -2.25
C ILE A 88 5.52 4.07 -2.34
N HIS A 89 4.66 3.27 -1.73
CA HIS A 89 3.21 3.47 -1.78
C HIS A 89 2.83 4.83 -1.19
N CYS A 90 3.40 5.21 -0.04
CA CYS A 90 3.17 6.53 0.54
C CYS A 90 3.61 7.69 -0.35
N ILE A 91 4.71 7.53 -1.09
CA ILE A 91 5.12 8.54 -2.08
C ILE A 91 4.09 8.64 -3.20
N ILE A 92 3.67 7.52 -3.79
CA ILE A 92 2.70 7.48 -4.89
C ILE A 92 1.35 8.07 -4.46
N ASP A 93 0.85 7.67 -3.29
CA ASP A 93 -0.43 8.15 -2.79
C ASP A 93 -0.37 9.63 -2.40
N HIS A 94 0.76 10.11 -1.86
CA HIS A 94 0.98 11.53 -1.66
C HIS A 94 0.98 12.30 -2.99
N LEU A 95 1.65 11.77 -4.02
CA LEU A 95 1.67 12.37 -5.35
C LEU A 95 0.27 12.46 -5.96
N LYS A 96 -0.57 11.44 -5.80
CA LYS A 96 -1.96 11.42 -6.27
C LYS A 96 -2.87 12.33 -5.45
N ALA A 97 -3.00 12.06 -4.15
CA ALA A 97 -4.07 12.57 -3.32
C ALA A 97 -3.77 13.96 -2.71
N ASN A 98 -2.49 14.28 -2.50
CA ASN A 98 -2.09 15.50 -1.78
C ASN A 98 -1.36 16.51 -2.68
N SER A 99 -0.45 16.05 -3.53
CA SER A 99 0.25 16.89 -4.50
C SER A 99 -0.48 17.03 -5.85
N GLN A 100 -1.45 16.15 -6.13
CA GLN A 100 -2.22 16.12 -7.39
C GLN A 100 -1.34 16.11 -8.67
N LYS A 101 -0.17 15.46 -8.58
CA LYS A 101 0.81 15.36 -9.68
C LYS A 101 0.56 14.18 -10.62
N ILE A 102 -0.17 13.17 -10.15
CA ILE A 102 -0.52 11.98 -10.93
C ILE A 102 -2.02 11.69 -10.79
N ASN A 103 -2.58 11.02 -11.79
CA ASN A 103 -3.98 10.58 -11.79
C ASN A 103 -4.10 9.12 -11.31
N LEU A 104 -5.34 8.64 -11.22
CA LEU A 104 -5.62 7.27 -10.80
C LEU A 104 -4.97 6.22 -11.71
N VAL A 105 -4.90 6.45 -13.03
CA VAL A 105 -4.27 5.46 -13.93
C VAL A 105 -2.80 5.28 -13.61
N ALA A 106 -2.05 6.38 -13.47
CA ALA A 106 -0.63 6.34 -13.13
C ALA A 106 -0.37 5.69 -11.76
N ASP A 107 -1.19 6.04 -10.77
CA ASP A 107 -1.19 5.44 -9.44
C ASP A 107 -1.38 3.91 -9.47
N GLN A 108 -2.40 3.42 -10.16
CA GLN A 108 -2.67 1.99 -10.27
C GLN A 108 -1.55 1.24 -11.03
N LEU A 109 -0.95 1.88 -12.05
CA LEU A 109 0.21 1.31 -12.73
C LEU A 109 1.41 1.18 -11.77
N CYS A 110 1.68 2.20 -10.93
CA CYS A 110 2.73 2.12 -9.91
C CYS A 110 2.46 0.99 -8.91
N HIS A 111 1.23 0.81 -8.45
CA HIS A 111 0.82 -0.29 -7.58
C HIS A 111 1.06 -1.66 -8.21
N ILE A 112 0.68 -1.84 -9.47
CA ILE A 112 0.91 -3.10 -10.21
C ILE A 112 2.41 -3.36 -10.37
N ILE A 113 3.23 -2.33 -10.65
CA ILE A 113 4.69 -2.46 -10.73
C ILE A 113 5.27 -2.90 -9.38
N GLN A 114 4.81 -2.34 -8.26
CA GLN A 114 5.21 -2.77 -6.92
C GLN A 114 4.89 -4.26 -6.67
N ILE A 115 3.71 -4.72 -7.09
CA ILE A 115 3.30 -6.13 -6.97
C ILE A 115 4.20 -7.03 -7.81
N ILE A 116 4.45 -6.68 -9.07
CA ILE A 116 5.33 -7.44 -9.98
C ILE A 116 6.75 -7.51 -9.41
N PHE A 117 7.29 -6.39 -8.93
CA PHE A 117 8.61 -6.36 -8.31
C PHE A 117 8.67 -7.25 -7.07
N THR A 118 7.71 -7.10 -6.16
CA THR A 118 7.65 -7.90 -4.91
C THR A 118 7.53 -9.39 -5.19
N PHE A 119 6.69 -9.77 -6.16
CA PHE A 119 6.54 -11.15 -6.58
C PHE A 119 7.81 -11.69 -7.23
N THR A 120 8.51 -10.88 -8.03
CA THR A 120 9.79 -11.26 -8.65
C THR A 120 10.86 -11.51 -7.57
N VAL A 121 10.98 -10.63 -6.57
CA VAL A 121 11.90 -10.84 -5.44
C VAL A 121 11.55 -12.12 -4.69
N PHE A 122 10.26 -12.39 -4.46
CA PHE A 122 9.82 -13.65 -3.86
C PHE A 122 10.26 -14.87 -4.68
N LEU A 123 10.08 -14.86 -6.01
CA LEU A 123 10.49 -15.99 -6.85
C LEU A 123 12.00 -16.25 -6.81
N LEU A 124 12.81 -15.20 -6.65
CA LEU A 124 14.27 -15.30 -6.61
C LEU A 124 14.82 -15.75 -5.25
N LEU A 125 14.10 -15.47 -4.15
CA LEU A 125 14.59 -15.66 -2.78
C LEU A 125 13.82 -16.71 -1.95
N ARG A 126 12.88 -17.43 -2.58
CA ARG A 126 12.05 -18.47 -1.94
C ARG A 126 12.75 -19.82 -1.76
#